data_AF-A0A0D2NXW4-F1
#
_entry.id   AF-A0A0D2NXW4-F1
#
_cell.length_a   1.000
_cell.length_b   1.000
_cell.length_c   1.000
_cell.angle_alpha   90.00
_cell.angle_beta   90.00
_cell.angle_gamma   90.00
#
_symmetry.space_group_name_H-M   'P 1'
#
loop_
_entity.id
_entity.type
_entity.pdbx_description
1 polymer ?
#
loop_
_entity_poly.entity_id
_entity_poly.type
_entity_poly.pdbx_seq_one_letter_code
_entity_poly.pdbx_strand_id
1 'polypeptide(L)'
;MDSQSKHTISSRLQAVKQKSGKSYNQIAEETGLTNVYVAQLLKRQAQLKTETAPKLRAALPELPEELLHEMMKPPLRSYDPNLIQEPTVYRFFFLHNSC
;
A
#
# COMPACT_ATOMS: atom_id res chain seq x y z
N MET A 1 -14.54 -2.16 12.61
CA MET A 1 -13.83 -1.14 13.40
C MET A 1 -12.44 -0.84 12.80
N ASP A 2 -12.27 -0.84 11.47
CA ASP A 2 -10.94 -1.15 10.87
C ASP A 2 -10.41 -0.14 9.85
N SER A 3 -11.12 0.96 9.55
CA SER A 3 -10.64 1.96 8.56
C SER A 3 -9.69 3.00 9.14
N GLN A 4 -9.90 3.46 10.38
CA GLN A 4 -9.01 4.44 11.03
C GLN A 4 -7.59 3.89 11.22
N SER A 5 -7.46 2.62 11.64
CA SER A 5 -6.16 1.97 11.85
C SER A 5 -5.34 1.85 10.56
N LYS A 6 -6.00 1.67 9.40
CA LYS A 6 -5.31 1.59 8.09
C LYS A 6 -4.67 2.93 7.73
N HIS A 7 -5.41 4.03 7.87
CA HIS A 7 -4.92 5.36 7.54
C HIS A 7 -3.76 5.76 8.46
N THR A 8 -3.87 5.44 9.76
CA THR A 8 -2.80 5.65 10.74
C THR A 8 -1.53 4.87 10.37
N ILE A 9 -1.65 3.63 9.90
CA ILE A 9 -0.51 2.82 9.45
C ILE A 9 0.11 3.40 8.17
N SER A 10 -0.69 3.77 7.15
CA SER A 10 -0.15 4.39 5.94
C SER A 10 0.54 5.72 6.22
N SER A 11 0.02 6.52 7.16
CA SER A 11 0.65 7.77 7.56
C SER A 11 1.97 7.53 8.30
N ARG A 12 2.05 6.51 9.16
CA ARG A 12 3.32 6.10 9.80
C ARG A 12 4.34 5.63 8.77
N LEU A 13 3.94 4.83 7.78
CA LEU A 13 4.81 4.38 6.70
C LEU A 13 5.33 5.56 5.86
N GLN A 14 4.48 6.54 5.55
CA GLN A 14 4.91 7.77 4.89
C GLN A 14 5.86 8.61 5.74
N ALA A 15 5.62 8.70 7.05
CA ALA A 15 6.51 9.42 7.97
C ALA A 15 7.91 8.77 8.05
N VAL A 16 7.99 7.44 8.10
CA VAL A 16 9.27 6.70 8.04
C VAL A 16 9.99 6.98 6.72
N LYS A 17 9.27 6.98 5.60
CA LYS A 17 9.84 7.32 4.29
C LYS A 17 10.35 8.77 4.23
N GLN A 18 9.61 9.72 4.78
CA GLN A 18 10.04 11.12 4.87
C GLN A 18 11.29 11.28 5.74
N LYS A 19 11.34 10.57 6.88
CA LYS A 19 12.48 10.57 7.80
C LYS A 19 13.74 9.99 7.17
N SER A 20 13.58 8.92 6.39
CA SER A 20 14.67 8.31 5.62
C SER A 20 15.19 9.20 4.48
N GLY A 21 14.44 10.22 4.06
CA GLY A 21 14.82 11.14 2.97
C GLY A 21 14.92 10.50 1.57
N LYS A 22 14.60 9.20 1.44
CA LYS A 22 14.74 8.45 0.19
C LYS A 22 13.56 8.67 -0.76
N SER A 23 13.85 8.80 -2.05
CA SER A 23 12.82 8.84 -3.09
C SER A 23 12.26 7.43 -3.36
N TYR A 24 11.04 7.36 -3.89
CA TYR A 24 10.44 6.08 -4.29
C TYR A 24 11.28 5.34 -5.35
N ASN A 25 11.98 6.09 -6.23
CA ASN A 25 12.91 5.52 -7.20
C ASN A 25 14.10 4.83 -6.54
N GLN A 26 14.71 5.44 -5.51
CA GLN A 26 15.84 4.85 -4.81
C GLN A 26 15.44 3.56 -4.07
N ILE A 27 14.27 3.58 -3.41
CA ILE A 27 13.73 2.37 -2.76
C ILE A 27 13.42 1.29 -3.80
N ALA A 28 12.88 1.67 -4.95
CA ALA A 28 12.63 0.76 -6.08
C ALA A 28 13.92 0.11 -6.60
N GLU A 29 14.99 0.89 -6.76
CA GLU A 29 16.31 0.39 -7.17
C GLU A 29 16.91 -0.56 -6.13
N GLU A 30 16.88 -0.21 -4.85
CA GLU A 30 17.40 -1.04 -3.75
C GLU A 30 16.62 -2.36 -3.59
N THR A 31 15.30 -2.32 -3.83
CA THR A 31 14.43 -3.50 -3.67
C THR A 31 14.25 -4.33 -4.95
N GLY A 32 14.61 -3.77 -6.11
CA GLY A 32 14.32 -4.34 -7.42
C GLY A 32 12.82 -4.33 -7.77
N LEU A 33 12.05 -3.43 -7.17
CA LEU A 33 10.61 -3.26 -7.40
C LEU A 33 10.34 -2.02 -8.26
N THR A 34 9.14 -1.90 -8.84
CA THR A 34 8.77 -0.67 -9.56
C THR A 34 8.41 0.43 -8.56
N ASN A 35 8.70 1.69 -8.91
CA ASN A 35 8.30 2.85 -8.11
C ASN A 35 6.80 2.83 -7.78
N VAL A 36 5.97 2.50 -8.77
CA VAL A 36 4.51 2.38 -8.59
C VAL A 36 4.17 1.32 -7.55
N TYR A 37 4.83 0.16 -7.57
CA TYR A 37 4.59 -0.90 -6.59
C TYR A 37 5.03 -0.47 -5.18
N VAL A 38 6.16 0.22 -5.04
CA VAL A 38 6.59 0.80 -3.75
C VAL A 38 5.58 1.83 -3.23
N ALA A 39 5.07 2.70 -4.09
CA ALA A 39 4.05 3.68 -3.74
C ALA A 39 2.74 3.02 -3.32
N GLN A 40 2.31 1.97 -4.04
CA GLN A 40 1.14 1.17 -3.70
C GLN A 40 1.30 0.45 -2.36
N LEU A 41 2.50 -0.07 -2.09
CA LEU A 41 2.85 -0.74 -0.84
C LEU A 41 2.74 0.20 0.36
N LEU A 42 3.30 1.41 0.24
CA LEU A 42 3.23 2.45 1.28
C LEU A 42 1.79 2.98 1.49
N LYS A 43 0.94 2.88 0.46
CA LYS A 43 -0.50 3.17 0.54
C LYS A 43 -1.35 1.96 0.99
N ARG A 44 -0.74 0.82 1.33
CA ARG A 44 -1.41 -0.47 1.61
C ARG A 44 -2.41 -0.91 0.52
N GLN A 45 -2.15 -0.52 -0.72
CA GLN A 45 -2.94 -0.92 -1.90
C GLN A 45 -2.41 -2.24 -2.51
N ALA A 46 -1.17 -2.61 -2.20
CA ALA A 46 -0.55 -3.85 -2.61
C ALA A 46 -0.15 -4.68 -1.39
N GLN A 47 -0.25 -6.00 -1.52
CA GLN A 47 0.25 -6.94 -0.52
C GLN A 47 1.77 -7.09 -0.66
N LEU A 48 2.48 -7.04 0.47
CA LEU A 48 3.89 -7.38 0.51
C LEU A 48 4.05 -8.89 0.38
N LYS A 49 4.81 -9.35 -0.63
CA LYS A 49 5.22 -10.75 -0.71
C LYS A 49 6.32 -11.01 0.31
N THR A 50 6.29 -12.19 0.93
CA THR A 50 7.30 -12.64 1.91
C THR A 50 8.73 -12.54 1.38
N GLU A 51 8.92 -12.71 0.07
CA GLU A 51 10.22 -12.63 -0.61
C GLU A 51 10.80 -11.20 -0.67
N THR A 52 9.94 -10.18 -0.66
CA THR A 52 10.35 -8.77 -0.77
C THR A 52 10.41 -8.05 0.58
N ALA A 53 9.87 -8.66 1.63
CA ALA A 53 9.96 -8.19 3.00
C ALA A 53 11.39 -7.91 3.49
N PRO A 54 12.38 -8.81 3.32
CA PRO A 54 13.76 -8.53 3.76
C PRO A 54 14.41 -7.42 2.95
N LYS A 55 14.08 -7.29 1.65
CA LYS A 55 14.60 -6.22 0.80
C LYS A 55 14.08 -4.86 1.23
N LEU A 56 12.80 -4.77 1.58
CA LEU A 56 12.19 -3.54 2.09
C LEU A 56 12.82 -3.14 3.44
N ARG A 57 13.07 -4.11 4.33
CA ARG A 57 13.73 -3.88 5.62
C ARG A 57 15.17 -3.40 5.44
N ALA A 58 15.90 -3.92 4.45
CA ALA A 58 17.23 -3.43 4.11
C ALA A 58 17.19 -2.00 3.55
N ALA A 59 16.17 -1.66 2.75
CA ALA A 59 16.01 -0.33 2.18
C ALA A 59 15.57 0.72 3.21
N LEU A 60 14.75 0.30 4.19
CA LEU A 60 14.22 1.14 5.26
C LEU A 60 14.47 0.47 6.62
N PRO A 61 15.69 0.59 7.19
CA PRO A 61 16.02 0.00 8.48
C PRO A 61 15.22 0.60 9.64
N GLU A 62 14.65 1.80 9.45
CA GLU A 62 13.79 2.46 10.43
C GLU A 62 12.36 1.91 10.48
N LEU A 63 12.02 0.93 9.63
CA LEU A 63 10.68 0.36 9.56
C LEU A 63 10.50 -0.73 10.64
N PRO A 64 9.64 -0.52 11.65
CA PRO A 64 9.43 -1.49 12.73
C PRO A 64 8.77 -2.77 12.21
N GLU A 65 9.15 -3.90 12.81
CA GLU A 65 8.71 -5.24 12.41
C GLU A 65 7.19 -5.44 12.52
N GLU A 66 6.54 -4.76 13.46
CA GLU A 66 5.08 -4.71 13.59
C GLU A 66 4.39 -4.17 12.34
N LEU A 67 4.93 -3.08 11.75
CA LEU A 67 4.38 -2.50 10.53
C LEU A 67 4.61 -3.42 9.33
N LEU A 68 5.74 -4.12 9.29
CA LEU A 68 6.03 -5.10 8.25
C LEU A 68 5.05 -6.29 8.31
N HIS A 69 4.73 -6.78 9.50
CA HIS A 69 3.75 -7.84 9.69
C HIS A 69 2.33 -7.39 9.26
N GLU A 70 1.98 -6.13 9.53
CA GLU A 70 0.73 -5.51 9.05
C GLU A 70 0.66 -5.34 7.52
N MET A 71 1.81 -5.23 6.85
CA MET A 71 1.90 -5.15 5.38
C MET A 71 1.85 -6.53 4.70
N MET A 72 2.15 -7.61 5.44
CA MET A 72 2.01 -8.99 4.97
C MET A 72 0.55 -9.46 4.98
N LYS A 73 -0.27 -8.91 5.89
CA LYS A 73 -1.72 -9.17 5.89
C LYS A 73 -2.33 -8.70 4.56
N PRO A 74 -3.18 -9.51 3.92
CA PRO A 74 -3.81 -9.13 2.66
C PRO A 74 -4.57 -7.81 2.85
N PRO A 75 -4.32 -6.79 2.01
CA PRO A 75 -5.02 -5.52 2.14
C PRO A 75 -6.50 -5.75 1.81
N LEU A 76 -7.37 -5.54 2.80
CA LEU A 76 -8.80 -5.37 2.55
C LEU A 76 -8.96 -4.12 1.68
N ARG A 77 -9.12 -4.34 0.37
CA ARG A 77 -9.54 -3.35 -0.62
C ARG A 77 -10.97 -2.93 -0.26
N SER A 78 -11.10 -2.12 0.78
CA SER A 78 -12.37 -1.55 1.19
C SER A 78 -12.83 -0.62 0.08
N TYR A 79 -13.81 -1.10 -0.68
CA TYR A 79 -14.59 -0.29 -1.59
C TYR A 79 -15.30 0.77 -0.74
N ASP A 80 -15.03 2.05 -0.98
CA ASP A 80 -15.74 3.13 -0.31
C ASP A 80 -17.09 3.32 -1.01
N PRO A 81 -18.24 3.00 -0.36
CA PRO A 81 -19.55 3.11 -0.99
C PRO A 81 -19.93 4.56 -1.34
N ASN A 82 -19.24 5.56 -0.78
CA ASN A 82 -19.45 6.97 -1.15
C ASN A 82 -18.75 7.36 -2.46
N LEU A 83 -17.90 6.51 -3.03
CA LEU A 83 -17.22 6.78 -4.31
C LEU A 83 -18.07 6.42 -5.54
N ILE A 84 -19.28 5.85 -5.37
CA ILE A 84 -20.24 5.60 -6.45
C ILE A 84 -21.18 6.81 -6.63
N GLN A 85 -20.62 8.01 -6.77
CA GLN A 85 -21.41 9.16 -7.25
C GLN A 85 -20.91 9.70 -8.60
N GLU A 86 -19.81 9.14 -9.12
CA GLU A 86 -19.32 9.47 -10.44
C GLU A 86 -20.02 8.58 -11.50
N PRO A 87 -20.77 9.15 -12.46
CA PRO A 87 -21.54 8.39 -13.45
C PRO A 87 -20.68 7.43 -14.30
N THR A 88 -19.37 7.66 -14.37
CA THR A 88 -18.40 6.81 -15.08
C THR A 88 -18.11 5.50 -14.35
N VAL A 89 -18.15 5.49 -13.01
CA VAL A 89 -17.87 4.28 -12.20
C VAL A 89 -19.06 3.32 -12.23
N TYR A 90 -20.28 3.84 -12.33
CA TYR A 90 -21.51 3.03 -12.42
C TYR A 90 -21.55 2.16 -13.69
N ARG A 91 -21.07 2.68 -14.82
CA ARG A 91 -20.99 1.94 -16.09
C ARG A 91 -20.05 0.74 -16.03
N PHE A 92 -18.98 0.81 -15.25
CA PHE A 92 -18.05 -0.31 -15.08
C PHE A 92 -18.60 -1.38 -14.12
N PHE A 93 -19.35 -0.98 -13.09
CA PHE A 93 -19.94 -1.90 -12.13
C PHE A 93 -21.09 -2.72 -12.72
N PHE A 94 -21.90 -2.13 -13.60
CA PHE A 94 -23.07 -2.79 -14.19
C PHE A 94 -22.70 -3.92 -15.18
N LEU A 95 -21.54 -3.83 -15.86
CA LEU A 95 -21.10 -4.84 -16.84
C LEU A 95 -20.62 -6.17 -16.23
N HIS A 96 -20.47 -6.27 -14.90
CA HIS A 96 -19.98 -7.48 -14.23
C HIS A 96 -21.09 -8.30 -13.52
N ASN A 97 -22.35 -7.86 -13.54
CA ASN A 97 -23.49 -8.55 -12.92
C ASN A 97 -24.53 -9.08 -13.94
N SER A 98 -24.13 -9.20 -15.20
CA SER A 98 -24.94 -9.85 -16.24
C SER A 98 -24.13 -10.93 -16.94
N CYS A 99 -23.86 -12.01 -16.22
CA CYS A 99 -23.64 -13.34 -16.79
C CYS A 99 -24.15 -14.37 -15.79
#